data_AF-A0ABD5QNV7-F1
#
_entry.id   AF-A0ABD5QNV7-F1
#
_cell.length_a   1.000
_cell.length_b   1.000
_cell.length_c   1.000
_cell.angle_alpha   90.00
_cell.angle_beta   90.00
_cell.angle_gamma   90.00
#
_symmetry.space_group_name_H-M   'P 1'
#
loop_
_entity.id
_entity.type
_entity.pdbx_description
1 polymer ?
#
loop_
_entity_poly.entity_id
_entity_poly.type
_entity_poly.pdbx_seq_one_letter_code
_entity_poly.pdbx_strand_id
1 'polypeptide(L)' 'MSPSPSTLDRLRDASWPVVMPFVLLFLAGVYRRASRIDPAFGLVVVAFLVMNGGLVALGGWAAGRERD' A
#
# COMPACT_ATOMS: atom_id res chain seq x y z
N MET A 1 -8.52 -22.84 -23.07
CA MET A 1 -8.86 -22.06 -21.86
C MET A 1 -7.57 -21.50 -21.30
N SER A 2 -7.30 -20.22 -21.54
CA SER A 2 -6.12 -19.53 -21.00
C SER A 2 -6.29 -19.37 -19.49
N PRO A 3 -5.27 -19.69 -18.67
CA PRO A 3 -5.38 -19.60 -17.21
C PRO A 3 -5.71 -18.16 -16.80
N SER A 4 -6.63 -18.03 -15.84
CA SER A 4 -7.09 -16.72 -15.35
C SER A 4 -5.89 -15.88 -14.89
N PRO A 5 -5.83 -14.58 -15.24
CA PRO A 5 -4.75 -13.70 -14.81
C PRO A 5 -4.61 -13.76 -13.30
N SER A 6 -3.36 -13.84 -12.85
CA SER A 6 -3.01 -13.91 -11.44
C SER A 6 -3.71 -12.77 -10.67
N THR A 7 -4.09 -12.99 -9.42
CA THR A 7 -4.75 -11.99 -8.56
C THR A 7 -3.99 -10.66 -8.50
N LEU A 8 -2.67 -10.69 -8.74
CA LEU A 8 -1.78 -9.54 -8.85
C LEU A 8 -2.11 -8.64 -10.07
N ASP A 9 -2.40 -9.22 -11.24
CA ASP A 9 -2.76 -8.46 -12.44
C ASP A 9 -4.10 -7.75 -12.26
N ARG A 10 -5.06 -8.41 -11.59
CA ARG A 10 -6.35 -7.79 -11.25
C ARG A 10 -6.22 -6.65 -10.25
N LEU A 11 -5.23 -6.70 -9.34
CA LEU A 11 -4.93 -5.60 -8.44
C LEU A 11 -4.21 -4.44 -9.15
N ARG A 12 -3.41 -4.73 -10.17
CA ARG A 12 -2.76 -3.72 -11.02
C ARG A 12 -3.79 -2.93 -11.85
N ASP A 13 -4.81 -3.61 -12.36
CA ASP A 13 -5.90 -2.99 -13.12
C ASP A 13 -7.04 -2.48 -12.22
N ALA A 14 -7.01 -2.78 -10.92
CA ALA A 14 -8.01 -2.28 -9.98
C ALA A 14 -7.90 -0.76 -9.88
N SER A 15 -9.02 -0.08 -10.09
CA SER A 15 -9.07 1.37 -10.02
C SER A 15 -8.69 1.84 -8.61
N TRP A 16 -7.91 2.92 -8.53
CA TRP A 16 -7.49 3.59 -7.29
C TRP A 16 -8.60 3.76 -6.23
N PRO A 17 -9.89 4.03 -6.61
CA PRO A 17 -11.00 4.12 -5.67
C PRO A 17 -11.30 2.83 -4.89
N VAL A 18 -10.95 1.65 -5.43
CA VAL A 18 -11.14 0.37 -4.74
C VAL A 18 -9.97 0.10 -3.80
N VAL A 19 -8.74 0.41 -4.19
CA VAL A 19 -7.54 0.12 -3.39
C VAL A 19 -7.41 1.07 -2.19
N MET A 20 -7.73 2.36 -2.37
CA MET A 20 -7.67 3.37 -1.32
C MET A 20 -8.34 2.97 0.00
N PRO A 21 -9.62 2.53 0.03
CA PRO A 21 -10.27 2.18 1.29
C PRO A 21 -9.59 1.02 2.00
N PHE A 22 -9.06 0.02 1.28
CA PHE A 22 -8.32 -1.08 1.93
C PHE A 22 -7.02 -0.58 2.57
N VAL A 23 -6.28 0.29 1.87
CA VAL A 23 -5.05 0.89 2.42
C VAL A 23 -5.37 1.74 3.66
N LEU A 24 -6.43 2.55 3.62
CA LEU A 24 -6.86 3.35 4.77
C LEU A 24 -7.29 2.48 5.96
N LEU A 25 -8.07 1.43 5.72
CA LEU A 25 -8.49 0.49 6.76
C LEU A 25 -7.28 -0.22 7.39
N PHE A 26 -6.32 -0.64 6.57
CA PHE A 26 -5.09 -1.24 7.05
C PHE A 26 -4.28 -0.27 7.93
N LEU A 27 -4.03 0.95 7.47
CA LEU A 27 -3.29 1.96 8.24
C LEU A 27 -4.01 2.34 9.53
N ALA A 28 -5.34 2.46 9.50
CA ALA A 28 -6.15 2.71 10.70
C ALA A 28 -6.06 1.55 11.71
N GLY A 29 -6.05 0.30 11.23
CA GLY A 29 -5.85 -0.89 12.07
C GLY A 29 -4.47 -0.91 12.72
N VAL A 30 -3.42 -0.61 11.94
CA VAL A 30 -2.04 -0.51 12.44
C VAL A 30 -1.91 0.59 13.48
N TYR A 31 -2.42 1.79 13.18
CA TYR A 31 -2.45 2.92 14.12
C TYR A 31 -3.08 2.50 15.44
N ARG A 32 -4.32 2.00 15.39
CA ARG A 32 -5.07 1.58 16.58
C ARG A 32 -4.34 0.52 17.40
N ARG A 33 -3.58 -0.38 16.77
CA ARG A 33 -2.83 -1.42 17.48
C ARG A 33 -1.56 -0.86 18.11
N ALA A 34 -0.80 -0.05 17.39
CA ALA A 34 0.44 0.56 17.89
C ALA A 34 0.18 1.61 18.98
N SER A 35 -0.89 2.40 18.85
CA SER A 35 -1.32 3.39 19.85
C SER A 35 -1.79 2.77 21.17
N ARG A 36 -1.92 1.44 21.28
CA ARG A 36 -2.14 0.77 22.58
C ARG A 36 -0.91 0.81 23.48
N ILE A 37 0.29 0.96 22.90
CA ILE A 37 1.54 1.08 23.64
C ILE A 37 1.76 2.55 24.00
N ASP A 38 1.78 3.40 22.98
CA ASP A 38 1.93 4.84 23.09
C ASP A 38 1.30 5.54 21.86
N PRO A 39 0.50 6.60 22.03
CA PRO A 39 -0.15 7.28 20.90
C PRO A 39 0.81 7.83 19.85
N ALA A 40 1.95 8.39 20.27
CA ALA A 40 2.95 8.94 19.36
C ALA A 40 3.67 7.81 18.60
N PHE A 41 3.90 6.67 19.24
CA PHE A 41 4.43 5.48 18.57
C PHE A 41 3.52 5.02 17.41
N GLY A 42 2.20 5.06 17.59
CA GLY A 42 1.26 4.75 16.51
C GLY A 42 1.40 5.65 15.28
N LEU A 43 1.60 6.96 15.51
CA LEU A 43 1.85 7.91 14.42
C LEU A 43 3.18 7.62 13.70
N VAL A 44 4.25 7.32 14.46
CA VAL A 44 5.57 7.00 13.89
C VAL A 44 5.48 5.77 12.99
N VAL A 45 4.81 4.71 13.43
CA VAL A 45 4.66 3.48 12.64
C VAL A 45 3.88 3.72 11.35
N VAL A 46 2.78 4.49 11.41
CA VAL A 46 2.00 4.83 10.21
C VAL A 46 2.81 5.69 9.24
N ALA A 47 3.50 6.73 9.74
CA ALA A 47 4.33 7.60 8.92
C ALA A 47 5.44 6.81 8.23
N PHE A 48 6.08 5.88 8.95
CA PHE A 48 7.08 4.98 8.39
C PHE A 48 6.50 4.11 7.27
N LEU A 49 5.34 3.48 7.49
CA LEU A 49 4.67 2.64 6.47
C LEU A 49 4.31 3.44 5.21
N VAL A 50 3.75 4.64 5.37
CA VAL A 50 3.38 5.50 4.24
C VAL A 50 4.62 5.92 3.46
N MET A 51 5.69 6.34 4.14
CA MET A 51 6.92 6.77 3.49
C MET A 51 7.59 5.63 2.71
N ASN A 52 7.72 4.46 3.33
CA ASN A 52 8.32 3.30 2.66
C ASN A 52 7.43 2.77 1.53
N GLY A 53 6.11 2.69 1.73
CA GLY A 53 5.17 2.31 0.68
C GLY A 53 5.23 3.27 -0.51
N GLY A 54 5.32 4.58 -0.25
CA GLY A 54 5.50 5.61 -1.27
C GLY A 54 6.81 5.43 -2.04
N LEU A 55 7.92 5.15 -1.35
CA LEU A 55 9.22 4.88 -2.00
C LEU A 55 9.17 3.64 -2.88
N VAL A 56 8.53 2.56 -2.44
CA VAL A 56 8.36 1.34 -3.24
C VAL A 56 7.50 1.61 -4.48
N ALA A 57 6.41 2.37 -4.34
CA ALA A 57 5.57 2.77 -5.47
C ALA A 57 6.33 3.64 -6.48
N LEU A 58 7.10 4.62 -6.00
CA LEU A 58 7.95 5.47 -6.84
C LEU A 58 9.04 4.66 -7.54
N GLY A 59 9.68 3.72 -6.84
CA GLY A 59 10.69 2.83 -7.42
C GLY A 59 10.10 1.90 -8.50
N GLY A 60 8.91 1.35 -8.25
CA GLY A 60 8.19 0.54 -9.23
C GLY A 60 7.77 1.33 -10.47
N TRP A 61 7.34 2.58 -10.30
CA TRP A 61 7.03 3.47 -11.41
C TRP A 61 8.29 3.87 -12.21
N ALA A 62 9.38 4.21 -11.53
CA ALA A 62 10.66 4.54 -12.16
C ALA A 62 11.21 3.35 -12.97
N ALA A 63 11.20 2.14 -12.40
CA ALA A 63 11.66 0.93 -13.08
C ALA A 63 10.75 0.47 -14.23
N GLY A 64 9.46 0.83 -14.19
CA GLY A 64 8.52 0.59 -15.29
C GLY A 64 8.74 1.52 -16.49
N ARG A 65 9.16 2.76 -16.25
CA ARG A 65 9.36 3.78 -17.30
C ARG A 65 10.60 3.55 -18.17
N GLU A 66 11.49 2.67 -17.77
CA GLU A 66 12.73 2.35 -18.50
C GLU A 66 12.54 1.21 -19.51
N ARG A 67 11.32 0.64 -19.58
CA ARG A 67 10.93 -0.43 -20.51
C ARG A 67 9.99 0.00 -21.64
N ASP A 68 9.60 1.27 -21.67
CA ASP A 68 8.86 1.92 -22.77
C ASP A 68 9.79 2.88 -23.52
#